data_AF-D1AL53-F1
#
_entry.id   AF-D1AL53-F1
#
_cell.length_a   1.000
_cell.length_b   1.000
_cell.length_c   1.000
_cell.angle_alpha   90.00
_cell.angle_beta   90.00
_cell.angle_gamma   90.00
#
_symmetry.space_group_name_H-M   'P 1'
#
loop_
_entity.id
_entity.type
_entity.pdbx_description
1 polymer ?
#
loop_
_entity_poly.entity_id
_entity_poly.type
_entity_poly.pdbx_seq_one_letter_code
_entity_poly.pdbx_strand_id
1 'polypeptide(L)'
;MGAWGVRALDSDEGLDVFDEFTDYCIENDEIKMGDLLEHFKETGFLPEKPEEIDFLYDHTVMVLAELLEEYHKNGKVIINYENDDDEDIEEEITNISFDKENVSFLIEQISDILKPKDEMHETYELWEDSDSFQEWKEHNLVLLKTLKEIKDNL
;
A
#
# COMPACT_ATOMS: atom_id res chain seq x y z
N MET A 1 9.67 14.16 2.58
CA MET A 1 8.39 13.77 3.17
C MET A 1 7.42 14.94 3.06
N GLY A 2 7.17 15.39 1.82
CA GLY A 2 6.05 16.26 1.50
C GLY A 2 4.89 15.38 1.06
N ALA A 3 3.83 15.28 1.86
CA ALA A 3 2.56 14.76 1.37
C ALA A 3 1.80 15.92 0.70
N TRP A 4 1.27 15.69 -0.50
CA TRP A 4 0.40 16.65 -1.19
C TRP A 4 -1.06 16.16 -1.27
N GLY A 5 -1.35 15.00 -0.68
CA GLY A 5 -2.69 14.45 -0.50
C GLY A 5 -2.78 13.59 0.76
N VAL A 6 -3.97 13.02 0.99
CA VAL A 6 -4.26 12.15 2.15
C VAL A 6 -4.01 10.67 1.90
N ARG A 7 -3.87 10.27 0.64
CA ARG A 7 -3.52 8.90 0.25
C ARG A 7 -2.03 8.69 0.45
N ALA A 8 -1.64 7.46 0.75
CA ALA A 8 -0.23 7.10 0.78
C ALA A 8 0.40 7.30 -0.61
N LEU A 9 -0.32 6.98 -1.69
CA LEU A 9 0.10 7.26 -3.07
C LEU A 9 0.36 8.75 -3.39
N ASP A 10 -0.07 9.68 -2.53
CA ASP A 10 0.14 11.13 -2.71
C ASP A 10 1.28 11.66 -1.81
N SER A 11 2.27 10.82 -1.50
CA SER A 11 3.44 11.13 -0.67
C SER A 11 4.75 10.67 -1.31
N ASP A 12 5.88 11.29 -0.95
CA ASP A 12 7.22 10.89 -1.43
C ASP A 12 7.47 9.39 -1.19
N GLU A 13 7.20 8.90 0.02
CA GLU A 13 7.40 7.50 0.39
C GLU A 13 6.44 6.56 -0.35
N GLY A 14 5.23 7.02 -0.63
CA GLY A 14 4.29 6.25 -1.42
C GLY A 14 4.67 6.13 -2.89
N LEU A 15 5.37 7.13 -3.44
CA LEU A 15 5.95 7.03 -4.78
C LEU A 15 7.08 6.01 -4.82
N ASP A 16 7.97 6.00 -3.82
CA ASP A 16 9.04 4.99 -3.74
C ASP A 16 8.45 3.55 -3.69
N VAL A 17 7.36 3.35 -2.93
CA VAL A 17 6.66 2.05 -2.89
C VAL A 17 5.98 1.73 -4.22
N PHE A 18 5.38 2.73 -4.88
CA PHE A 18 4.70 2.54 -6.14
C PHE A 18 5.67 2.20 -7.29
N ASP A 19 6.86 2.80 -7.27
CA ASP A 19 7.93 2.48 -8.22
C ASP A 19 8.40 1.03 -8.02
N GLU A 20 8.62 0.58 -6.78
CA GLU A 20 8.97 -0.82 -6.47
C GLU A 20 7.85 -1.80 -6.89
N PHE A 21 6.58 -1.43 -6.68
CA PHE A 21 5.44 -2.21 -7.16
C PHE A 21 5.42 -2.29 -8.70
N THR A 22 5.73 -1.19 -9.37
CA THR A 22 5.77 -1.07 -10.82
C THR A 22 6.86 -1.95 -11.41
N ASP A 23 8.07 -1.88 -10.86
CA ASP A 23 9.20 -2.74 -11.24
C ASP A 23 8.84 -4.22 -11.09
N TYR A 24 8.24 -4.60 -9.95
CA TYR A 24 7.77 -5.96 -9.74
C TYR A 24 6.75 -6.38 -10.80
N CYS A 25 5.80 -5.50 -11.14
CA CYS A 25 4.77 -5.80 -12.13
C CYS A 25 5.34 -6.00 -13.54
N ILE A 26 6.33 -5.23 -13.94
CA ILE A 26 6.99 -5.35 -15.26
C ILE A 26 7.77 -6.67 -15.36
N GLU A 27 8.34 -7.14 -14.26
CA GLU A 27 9.11 -8.38 -14.23
C GLU A 27 8.24 -9.65 -14.13
N ASN A 28 6.94 -9.53 -13.83
CA ASN A 28 6.07 -10.66 -13.51
C ASN A 28 4.76 -10.70 -14.31
N ASP A 29 4.58 -11.76 -15.10
CA ASP A 29 3.36 -12.02 -15.90
C ASP A 29 2.10 -12.35 -15.06
N GLU A 30 2.23 -12.67 -13.77
CA GLU A 30 1.11 -12.95 -12.86
C GLU A 30 1.44 -12.38 -11.48
N ILE A 31 0.58 -11.50 -10.97
CA ILE A 31 0.83 -10.80 -9.71
C ILE A 31 0.11 -11.54 -8.58
N LYS A 32 0.84 -12.37 -7.84
CA LYS A 32 0.36 -12.99 -6.61
C LYS A 32 0.70 -12.08 -5.44
N MET A 33 -0.31 -11.61 -4.71
CA MET A 33 -0.11 -10.73 -3.55
C MET A 33 0.78 -11.39 -2.50
N GLY A 34 0.71 -12.72 -2.32
CA GLY A 34 1.63 -13.43 -1.42
C GLY A 34 3.11 -13.29 -1.82
N ASP A 35 3.41 -13.42 -3.12
CA ASP A 35 4.77 -13.31 -3.66
C ASP A 35 5.23 -11.84 -3.64
N LEU A 36 4.32 -10.90 -3.95
CA LEU A 36 4.54 -9.47 -3.84
C LEU A 36 4.92 -9.06 -2.41
N LEU A 37 4.15 -9.52 -1.40
CA LEU A 37 4.44 -9.22 0.00
C LEU A 37 5.79 -9.78 0.45
N GLU A 38 6.23 -10.92 -0.10
CA GLU A 38 7.57 -11.44 0.20
C GLU A 38 8.66 -10.62 -0.49
N HIS A 39 8.46 -10.22 -1.75
CA HIS A 39 9.35 -9.31 -2.48
C HIS A 39 9.57 -8.02 -1.72
N PHE A 40 8.50 -7.37 -1.24
CA PHE A 40 8.59 -6.15 -0.43
C PHE A 40 9.36 -6.36 0.89
N LYS A 41 9.39 -7.57 1.47
CA LYS A 41 10.28 -7.86 2.61
C LYS A 41 11.73 -8.02 2.18
N GLU A 42 11.98 -8.74 1.08
CA GLU A 42 13.32 -8.98 0.55
C GLU A 42 14.02 -7.68 0.11
N THR A 43 13.25 -6.70 -0.39
CA THR A 43 13.74 -5.38 -0.78
C THR A 43 13.77 -4.36 0.36
N GLY A 44 13.28 -4.74 1.55
CA GLY A 44 13.38 -3.92 2.77
C GLY A 44 12.29 -2.84 2.91
N PHE A 45 11.17 -2.99 2.20
CA PHE A 45 9.99 -2.13 2.31
C PHE A 45 8.92 -2.69 3.26
N LEU A 46 9.02 -3.96 3.64
CA LEU A 46 8.26 -4.59 4.71
C LEU A 46 9.21 -5.24 5.73
N PRO A 47 8.77 -5.37 7.00
CA PRO A 47 9.62 -5.93 8.02
C PRO A 47 9.87 -7.43 7.83
N GLU A 48 11.07 -7.90 8.18
CA GLU A 48 11.33 -9.34 8.32
C GLU A 48 10.61 -9.94 9.54
N LYS A 49 10.38 -9.13 10.57
CA LYS A 49 9.68 -9.54 11.81
C LYS A 49 8.46 -8.66 12.10
N PRO A 50 7.30 -9.24 12.44
CA PRO A 50 6.06 -8.48 12.63
C PRO A 50 6.10 -7.38 13.70
N GLU A 51 7.04 -7.42 14.64
CA GLU A 51 7.23 -6.39 15.68
C GLU A 51 8.06 -5.18 15.23
N GLU A 52 8.64 -5.21 14.04
CA GLU A 52 9.43 -4.10 13.52
C GLU A 52 8.50 -3.05 12.91
N ILE A 53 8.55 -1.84 13.47
CA ILE A 53 7.76 -0.68 13.03
C ILE A 53 8.72 0.30 12.36
N ASP A 54 8.39 0.72 11.14
CA ASP A 54 9.12 1.75 10.41
C ASP A 54 8.13 2.60 9.59
N PHE A 55 8.46 3.87 9.39
CA PHE A 55 7.67 4.80 8.61
C PHE A 55 7.46 4.32 7.16
N LEU A 56 8.48 3.70 6.55
CA LEU A 56 8.38 3.12 5.21
C LEU A 56 7.46 1.90 5.20
N TYR A 57 7.47 1.08 6.26
CA TYR A 57 6.62 -0.11 6.36
C TYR A 57 5.15 0.29 6.40
N ASP A 58 4.82 1.34 7.16
CA ASP A 58 3.47 1.88 7.22
C ASP A 58 3.00 2.35 5.84
N HIS A 59 3.84 3.12 5.12
CA HIS A 59 3.52 3.61 3.77
C HIS A 59 3.36 2.46 2.78
N THR A 60 4.23 1.45 2.88
CA THR A 60 4.17 0.26 2.02
C THR A 60 2.83 -0.45 2.16
N VAL A 61 2.41 -0.73 3.40
CA VAL A 61 1.11 -1.37 3.67
C VAL A 61 -0.04 -0.51 3.16
N MET A 62 -0.03 0.80 3.41
CA MET A 62 -1.11 1.69 2.98
C MET A 62 -1.21 1.78 1.45
N VAL A 63 -0.09 1.90 0.73
CA VAL A 63 -0.06 1.90 -0.74
C VAL A 63 -0.57 0.56 -1.29
N LEU A 64 -0.07 -0.58 -0.81
CA LEU A 64 -0.54 -1.89 -1.29
C LEU A 64 -2.04 -2.08 -1.05
N ALA A 65 -2.58 -1.55 0.05
CA ALA A 65 -4.02 -1.55 0.30
C ALA A 65 -4.79 -0.61 -0.64
N GLU A 66 -4.29 0.59 -0.93
CA GLU A 66 -4.87 1.52 -1.90
C GLU A 66 -4.90 0.89 -3.30
N LEU A 67 -3.81 0.26 -3.74
CA LEU A 67 -3.73 -0.44 -5.03
C LEU A 67 -4.70 -1.62 -5.09
N LEU A 68 -4.83 -2.40 -4.00
CA LEU A 68 -5.81 -3.48 -3.93
C LEU A 68 -7.25 -2.95 -3.97
N GLU A 69 -7.52 -1.80 -3.35
CA GLU A 69 -8.81 -1.13 -3.45
C GLU A 69 -9.12 -0.69 -4.89
N GLU A 70 -8.16 -0.07 -5.56
CA GLU A 70 -8.29 0.34 -6.97
C GLU A 70 -8.54 -0.87 -7.87
N TYR A 71 -7.77 -1.93 -7.70
CA TYR A 71 -7.97 -3.19 -8.41
C TYR A 71 -9.37 -3.77 -8.17
N HIS A 72 -9.82 -3.79 -6.91
CA HIS A 72 -11.14 -4.30 -6.57
C HIS A 72 -12.28 -3.49 -7.21
N LYS A 73 -12.16 -2.15 -7.23
CA LYS A 73 -13.17 -1.25 -7.79
C LYS A 73 -13.22 -1.29 -9.31
N ASN A 74 -12.05 -1.36 -9.95
CA ASN A 74 -11.91 -1.14 -11.39
C ASN A 74 -11.59 -2.41 -12.19
N GLY A 75 -11.21 -3.49 -11.52
CA GLY A 75 -10.65 -4.70 -12.14
C GLY A 75 -9.23 -4.52 -12.68
N LYS A 76 -8.58 -3.40 -12.37
CA LYS A 76 -7.25 -3.05 -12.84
C LYS A 76 -6.55 -2.01 -11.96
N VAL A 77 -5.22 -2.01 -12.02
CA VAL A 77 -4.33 -0.93 -11.55
C VAL A 77 -3.62 -0.37 -12.77
N ILE A 78 -3.41 0.95 -12.80
CA ILE A 78 -2.62 1.60 -13.86
C ILE A 78 -1.22 1.87 -13.29
N ILE A 79 -0.20 1.33 -13.96
CA ILE A 79 1.20 1.65 -13.66
C ILE A 79 1.75 2.59 -14.73
N ASN A 80 2.68 3.46 -14.34
CA ASN A 80 3.37 4.36 -15.25
C ASN A 80 4.87 4.26 -14.99
N TYR A 81 5.67 4.13 -16.04
CA TYR A 81 7.12 4.04 -15.94
C TYR A 81 7.79 4.58 -17.20
N GLU A 82 9.04 5.02 -17.08
CA GLU A 82 9.89 5.39 -18.21
C GLU A 82 10.62 4.14 -18.71
N ASN A 83 10.56 3.86 -20.01
CA ASN A 83 11.29 2.74 -20.60
C ASN A 83 12.75 3.12 -20.98
N ASP A 84 13.51 2.16 -21.51
CA ASP A 84 14.91 2.36 -21.94
C ASP A 84 15.12 3.47 -22.99
N ASP A 85 14.05 3.90 -23.68
CA ASP A 85 14.06 4.96 -24.70
C ASP A 85 13.58 6.33 -24.15
N ASP A 86 13.49 6.48 -22.82
CA ASP A 86 12.95 7.66 -22.12
C ASP A 86 11.50 7.99 -22.52
N GLU A 87 10.70 6.97 -22.90
CA GLU A 87 9.28 7.12 -23.22
C GLU A 87 8.41 6.77 -22.00
N ASP A 88 7.44 7.65 -21.69
CA ASP A 88 6.41 7.39 -20.68
C ASP A 88 5.47 6.27 -21.16
N ILE A 89 5.48 5.15 -20.47
CA ILE A 89 4.61 4.00 -20.71
C ILE A 89 3.54 3.93 -19.63
N GLU A 90 2.29 3.74 -20.05
CA GLU A 90 1.14 3.46 -19.19
C GLU A 90 0.67 2.03 -19.46
N GLU A 91 0.56 1.20 -18.41
CA GLU A 91 0.10 -0.18 -18.51
C GLU A 91 -1.04 -0.52 -17.52
N GLU A 92 -1.93 -1.41 -17.95
CA GLU A 92 -3.04 -1.90 -17.12
C GLU A 92 -2.73 -3.29 -16.53
N ILE A 93 -2.53 -3.34 -15.22
CA ILE A 93 -2.35 -4.59 -14.49
C ILE A 93 -3.73 -5.16 -14.15
N THR A 94 -4.07 -6.31 -14.75
CA THR A 94 -5.42 -6.93 -14.70
C THR A 94 -5.43 -8.35 -14.11
N ASN A 95 -4.28 -8.82 -13.66
CA ASN A 95 -3.95 -10.20 -13.31
C ASN A 95 -3.44 -10.31 -11.87
N ILE A 96 -4.00 -9.50 -10.96
CA ILE A 96 -3.68 -9.56 -9.53
C ILE A 96 -4.54 -10.63 -8.87
N SER A 97 -3.89 -11.53 -8.15
CA SER A 97 -4.52 -12.57 -7.33
C SER A 97 -4.12 -12.43 -5.87
N PHE A 98 -5.07 -12.67 -4.98
CA PHE A 98 -4.90 -12.53 -3.54
C PHE A 98 -5.81 -13.51 -2.82
N ASP A 99 -5.40 -13.94 -1.63
CA ASP A 99 -6.19 -14.81 -0.77
C ASP A 99 -6.58 -14.10 0.55
N LYS A 100 -7.31 -14.82 1.39
CA LYS A 100 -7.77 -14.29 2.67
C LYS A 100 -6.63 -13.94 3.61
N GLU A 101 -5.49 -14.63 3.54
CA GLU A 101 -4.34 -14.39 4.40
C GLU A 101 -3.66 -13.07 4.00
N ASN A 102 -3.44 -12.85 2.70
CA ASN A 102 -2.85 -11.61 2.20
C ASN A 102 -3.71 -10.39 2.58
N VAL A 103 -5.03 -10.47 2.40
CA VAL A 103 -5.93 -9.35 2.76
C VAL A 103 -6.04 -9.19 4.28
N SER A 104 -5.97 -10.28 5.06
CA SER A 104 -5.95 -10.19 6.53
C SER A 104 -4.73 -9.45 7.03
N PHE A 105 -3.56 -9.73 6.46
CA PHE A 105 -2.32 -9.03 6.78
C PHE A 105 -2.49 -7.52 6.63
N LEU A 106 -2.94 -7.04 5.47
CA LEU A 106 -3.16 -5.60 5.24
C LEU A 106 -4.18 -4.99 6.23
N ILE A 107 -5.28 -5.70 6.52
CA ILE A 107 -6.27 -5.24 7.51
C ILE A 107 -5.65 -5.11 8.90
N GLU A 108 -4.85 -6.08 9.32
CA GLU A 108 -4.23 -6.10 10.64
C GLU A 108 -3.21 -4.96 10.77
N GLN A 109 -2.35 -4.77 9.77
CA GLN A 109 -1.34 -3.72 9.75
C GLN A 109 -1.97 -2.32 9.76
N ILE A 110 -2.93 -2.02 8.87
CA ILE A 110 -3.60 -0.70 8.87
C ILE A 110 -4.37 -0.48 10.18
N SER A 111 -4.99 -1.53 10.73
CA SER A 111 -5.65 -1.42 12.03
C SER A 111 -4.67 -1.12 13.16
N ASP A 112 -3.40 -1.51 13.03
CA ASP A 112 -2.34 -1.21 13.99
C ASP A 112 -1.83 0.23 13.84
N ILE A 113 -1.54 0.67 12.62
CA ILE A 113 -1.16 2.05 12.28
C ILE A 113 -2.17 3.06 12.84
N LEU A 114 -3.47 2.74 12.80
CA LEU A 114 -4.53 3.63 13.30
C LEU A 114 -4.69 3.65 14.83
N LYS A 115 -3.97 2.82 15.60
CA LYS A 115 -4.08 2.79 17.06
C LYS A 115 -3.24 3.92 17.68
N PRO A 116 -3.85 4.75 18.55
CA PRO A 116 -3.16 5.85 19.20
C PRO A 116 -2.28 5.45 20.41
N LYS A 117 -1.90 4.17 20.63
CA LYS A 117 -1.33 3.76 21.95
C LYS A 117 -0.07 2.88 21.94
N ASP A 118 0.86 3.32 22.79
CA ASP A 118 2.08 2.71 23.38
C ASP A 118 3.30 2.40 22.48
N GLU A 119 3.19 2.48 21.15
CA GLU A 119 4.33 2.44 20.22
C GLU A 119 3.98 3.33 19.02
N MET A 120 4.17 4.65 19.15
CA MET A 120 3.69 5.60 18.12
C MET A 120 4.29 5.23 16.76
N HIS A 121 3.44 4.72 15.86
CA HIS A 121 3.73 4.74 14.43
C HIS A 121 4.01 6.20 14.09
N GLU A 122 5.23 6.48 13.62
CA GLU A 122 5.64 7.84 13.24
C GLU A 122 4.61 8.44 12.27
N THR A 123 4.05 7.61 11.38
CA THR A 123 2.93 7.95 10.51
C THR A 123 1.73 8.52 11.26
N TYR A 124 1.27 7.88 12.33
CA TYR A 124 0.11 8.36 13.09
C TYR A 124 0.41 9.69 13.77
N GLU A 125 1.58 9.82 14.41
CA GLU A 125 1.99 11.05 15.10
C GLU A 125 2.08 12.22 14.13
N LEU A 126 2.70 12.01 12.96
CA LEU A 126 2.80 13.01 11.91
C LEU A 126 1.43 13.47 11.40
N TRP A 127 0.50 12.54 11.19
CA TRP A 127 -0.84 12.88 10.77
C TRP A 127 -1.66 13.54 11.88
N GLU A 128 -1.50 13.14 13.14
CA GLU A 128 -2.18 13.74 14.30
C GLU A 128 -1.82 15.21 14.48
N ASP A 129 -0.57 15.57 14.18
CA ASP A 129 -0.08 16.95 14.21
C ASP A 129 -0.46 17.78 12.95
N SER A 130 -1.08 17.16 11.94
CA SER A 130 -1.45 17.80 10.68
C SER A 130 -2.87 18.41 10.69
N ASP A 131 -3.10 19.40 9.81
CA ASP A 131 -4.44 19.97 9.60
C ASP A 131 -5.43 19.00 8.93
N SER A 132 -4.94 17.93 8.29
CA SER A 132 -5.74 16.93 7.56
C SER A 132 -5.87 15.59 8.30
N PHE A 133 -5.58 15.54 9.61
CA PHE A 133 -5.64 14.32 10.42
C PHE A 133 -6.96 13.54 10.25
N GLN A 134 -8.10 14.23 10.32
CA GLN A 134 -9.40 13.58 10.22
C GLN A 134 -9.68 13.02 8.83
N GLU A 135 -9.20 13.70 7.78
CA GLU A 135 -9.34 13.26 6.40
C GLU A 135 -8.50 12.01 6.15
N TRP A 136 -7.24 12.01 6.59
CA TRP A 136 -6.35 10.83 6.53
C TRP A 136 -6.92 9.65 7.32
N LYS A 137 -7.45 9.90 8.52
CA LYS A 137 -8.04 8.85 9.35
C LYS A 137 -9.31 8.29 8.73
N GLU A 138 -10.18 9.13 8.19
CA GLU A 138 -11.40 8.70 7.50
C GLU A 138 -11.07 7.89 6.25
N HIS A 139 -10.08 8.33 5.46
CA HIS A 139 -9.57 7.60 4.30
C HIS A 139 -9.15 6.17 4.67
N ASN A 140 -8.28 6.01 5.68
CA ASN A 140 -7.81 4.70 6.12
C ASN A 140 -8.93 3.83 6.74
N LEU A 141 -9.94 4.44 7.39
CA LEU A 141 -11.11 3.70 7.89
C LEU A 141 -12.00 3.19 6.75
N VAL A 142 -12.15 3.97 5.67
CA VAL A 142 -12.83 3.53 4.45
C VAL A 142 -12.04 2.40 3.79
N LEU A 143 -10.72 2.53 3.71
CA LEU A 143 -9.84 1.50 3.17
C LEU A 143 -9.98 0.17 3.92
N LEU A 144 -9.95 0.21 5.26
CA LEU A 144 -10.21 -0.97 6.11
C LEU A 144 -11.59 -1.59 5.87
N LYS A 145 -12.61 -0.78 5.60
CA LYS A 145 -13.95 -1.29 5.27
C LYS A 145 -13.93 -2.02 3.94
N THR A 146 -13.31 -1.42 2.90
CA THR A 146 -13.21 -2.04 1.58
C THR A 146 -12.41 -3.35 1.64
N LEU A 147 -11.28 -3.39 2.34
CA LEU A 147 -10.49 -4.62 2.49
C LEU A 147 -11.26 -5.75 3.19
N LYS A 148 -12.08 -5.43 4.20
CA LYS A 148 -12.96 -6.41 4.86
C LYS A 148 -14.01 -6.96 3.89
N GLU A 149 -14.62 -6.09 3.08
CA GLU A 149 -15.55 -6.51 2.03
C GLU A 149 -14.87 -7.42 1.00
N ILE A 150 -13.64 -7.08 0.57
CA ILE A 150 -12.84 -7.94 -0.32
C ILE A 150 -12.62 -9.31 0.32
N LYS A 151 -12.13 -9.35 1.57
CA LYS A 151 -11.86 -10.59 2.31
C LYS A 151 -13.09 -11.48 2.47
N ASP A 152 -14.27 -10.89 2.71
CA ASP A 152 -15.51 -11.63 2.88
C ASP A 152 -16.02 -12.26 1.56
N ASN A 153 -15.60 -11.72 0.41
CA ASN A 153 -15.99 -12.19 -0.93
C ASN A 153 -15.00 -13.19 -1.57
N LEU A 154 -13.86 -13.46 -0.93
CA LEU A 154 -12.90 -14.52 -1.28
C LEU A 154 -13.38 -15.90 -0.78
#